data_AF-A0A345DST5-F1
#
_entry.id   AF-A0A345DST5-F1
#
_cell.length_a   1.000
_cell.length_b   1.000
_cell.length_c   1.000
_cell.angle_alpha   90.00
_cell.angle_beta   90.00
_cell.angle_gamma   90.00
#
_symmetry.space_group_name_H-M   'P 1'
#
loop_
_entity.id
_entity.type
_entity.pdbx_description
1 polymer ?
#
loop_
_entity_poly.entity_id
_entity_poly.type
_entity_poly.pdbx_seq_one_letter_code
_entity_poly.pdbx_strand_id
1 'polypeptide(L)'
;MWKKIINWRDKNISNKIIYWFIFILVIPFMLVCLINCASAIIIMFLKYHTLDFKNFHIAYADKYSWLISIILFIIAFLFFFWFYVSHKIDNMDSPKTKQQKSNKASDKEFKTLQLKMLALNNKYGILKTNLTQHTLLVGTTGSGKTTTLMFLVKQLNQIFKQTTIIIDGKGDVDLINKVKKQDPNAFIWEIGGSTEYNPFATKDSVVLSDKIMSLFDFSEPFYRDKAKHYLLILLDVLIKKKIPITLKTLQIISNLGI
;
A
#
# COMPACT_ATOMS: atom_id res chain seq x y z
N MET A 1 -6.40 3.58 -30.44
CA MET A 1 -7.13 2.37 -30.02
C MET A 1 -7.64 2.58 -28.59
N TRP A 2 -8.89 3.05 -28.45
CA TRP A 2 -9.53 3.38 -27.18
C TRP A 2 -9.81 2.12 -26.35
N LYS A 3 -9.08 1.91 -25.25
CA LYS A 3 -9.53 1.01 -24.18
C LYS A 3 -10.52 1.78 -23.29
N LYS A 4 -11.82 1.56 -23.53
CA LYS A 4 -12.91 1.96 -22.62
C LYS A 4 -12.62 1.35 -21.24
N ILE A 5 -12.16 2.19 -20.32
CA ILE A 5 -12.24 1.93 -18.89
C ILE A 5 -13.72 1.94 -18.55
N ILE A 6 -14.32 0.76 -18.50
CA ILE A 6 -15.69 0.59 -17.99
C ILE A 6 -15.64 0.97 -16.52
N ASN A 7 -16.21 2.14 -16.24
CA ASN A 7 -16.24 2.76 -14.94
C ASN A 7 -17.05 1.84 -14.00
N TRP A 8 -16.38 1.18 -13.06
CA TRP A 8 -17.01 0.30 -12.06
C TRP A 8 -18.10 1.01 -11.24
N ARG A 9 -18.09 2.34 -11.23
CA ARG A 9 -19.10 3.19 -10.60
C ARG A 9 -20.47 3.14 -11.30
N ASP A 10 -20.50 2.95 -12.62
CA ASP A 10 -21.76 2.92 -13.38
C ASP A 10 -22.52 1.61 -13.21
N LYS A 11 -21.80 0.49 -12.98
CA LYS A 11 -22.43 -0.81 -12.63
C LYS A 11 -23.21 -0.73 -11.31
N ASN A 12 -22.74 0.05 -10.35
CA ASN A 12 -23.38 0.16 -9.04
C ASN A 12 -24.69 0.98 -9.09
N ILE A 13 -24.78 1.95 -10.00
CA ILE A 13 -25.99 2.75 -10.23
C ILE A 13 -27.02 1.94 -11.03
N SER A 14 -26.57 1.24 -12.08
CA SER A 14 -27.44 0.37 -12.88
C SER A 14 -28.06 -0.76 -12.04
N ASN A 15 -27.28 -1.40 -11.16
CA ASN A 15 -27.79 -2.42 -10.25
C ASN A 15 -28.82 -1.88 -9.24
N LYS A 16 -28.66 -0.63 -8.75
CA LYS A 16 -29.64 0.00 -7.85
C LYS A 16 -30.98 0.31 -8.54
N ILE A 17 -30.96 0.69 -9.81
CA ILE A 17 -32.17 0.96 -10.59
C ILE A 17 -32.93 -0.34 -10.87
N ILE A 18 -32.21 -1.39 -11.26
CA ILE A 18 -32.78 -2.74 -11.45
C ILE A 18 -33.41 -3.25 -10.13
N TYR A 19 -32.78 -2.96 -8.99
CA TYR A 19 -33.31 -3.26 -7.66
C TYR A 19 -34.68 -2.63 -7.39
N TRP A 20 -34.80 -1.33 -7.64
CA TRP A 20 -36.06 -0.61 -7.45
C TRP A 20 -37.14 -1.12 -8.38
N PHE A 21 -36.78 -1.49 -9.62
CA PHE A 21 -37.71 -2.03 -10.60
C PHE A 21 -38.26 -3.41 -10.19
N ILE A 22 -37.40 -4.33 -9.75
CA ILE A 22 -37.82 -5.67 -9.27
C ILE A 22 -38.66 -5.53 -7.99
N PHE A 23 -38.27 -4.66 -7.06
CA PHE A 23 -39.00 -4.46 -5.80
C PHE A 23 -40.41 -3.91 -6.03
N ILE A 24 -40.55 -2.92 -6.94
CA ILE A 24 -41.85 -2.36 -7.34
C ILE A 24 -42.74 -3.40 -8.00
N LEU A 25 -42.19 -4.37 -8.72
CA LEU A 25 -42.97 -5.36 -9.47
C LEU A 25 -43.39 -6.56 -8.61
N VAL A 26 -42.52 -7.02 -7.71
CA VAL A 26 -42.75 -8.24 -6.91
C VAL A 26 -43.68 -7.98 -5.71
N ILE A 27 -43.62 -6.80 -5.09
CA ILE A 27 -44.44 -6.49 -3.91
C ILE A 27 -45.95 -6.47 -4.21
N PRO A 28 -46.44 -5.78 -5.27
CA PRO A 28 -47.85 -5.80 -5.60
C PRO A 28 -48.34 -7.20 -5.93
N PHE A 29 -47.53 -8.02 -6.60
CA PHE A 29 -47.87 -9.40 -6.95
C PHE A 29 -48.05 -10.27 -5.69
N MET A 30 -47.15 -10.15 -4.71
CA MET A 30 -47.28 -10.84 -3.42
C MET A 30 -48.51 -10.38 -2.64
N LEU A 31 -48.85 -9.09 -2.71
CA LEU A 31 -50.01 -8.51 -2.03
C LEU A 31 -51.33 -9.00 -2.64
N VAL A 32 -51.40 -9.10 -3.97
CA VAL A 32 -52.54 -9.72 -4.69
C VAL A 32 -52.67 -11.19 -4.33
N CYS A 33 -51.57 -11.94 -4.23
CA CYS A 33 -51.61 -13.35 -3.81
C CYS A 33 -52.14 -13.49 -2.37
N LEU A 34 -51.74 -12.61 -1.44
CA LEU A 34 -52.24 -12.60 -0.07
C LEU A 34 -53.75 -12.31 0.01
N ILE A 35 -54.23 -11.32 -0.75
CA ILE A 35 -55.67 -11.00 -0.83
C ILE A 35 -56.45 -12.19 -1.38
N ASN A 36 -55.95 -12.84 -2.44
CA ASN A 36 -56.59 -14.01 -3.02
C ASN A 36 -56.62 -15.19 -2.04
N CYS A 37 -55.53 -15.46 -1.32
CA CYS A 37 -55.51 -16.48 -0.27
C CYS A 37 -56.51 -16.18 0.86
N ALA A 38 -56.59 -14.93 1.32
CA ALA A 38 -57.56 -14.52 2.34
C ALA A 38 -59.01 -14.70 1.86
N SER A 39 -59.32 -14.31 0.62
CA SER A 39 -60.65 -14.51 0.03
C SER A 39 -61.03 -15.99 -0.07
N ALA A 40 -60.09 -16.87 -0.42
CA ALA A 40 -60.33 -18.30 -0.51
C ALA A 40 -60.67 -18.92 0.85
N ILE A 41 -60.01 -18.49 1.93
CA ILE A 41 -60.28 -18.94 3.30
C ILE A 41 -61.68 -18.49 3.76
N ILE A 42 -62.06 -17.25 3.46
CA ILE A 42 -63.40 -16.70 3.80
C ILE A 42 -64.50 -17.48 3.06
N ILE A 43 -64.32 -17.75 1.77
CA ILE A 43 -65.27 -18.53 0.96
C ILE A 43 -65.39 -19.97 1.50
N MET A 44 -64.28 -20.61 1.87
CA MET A 44 -64.29 -21.92 2.53
C MET A 44 -65.09 -21.91 3.84
N PHE A 45 -64.91 -20.87 4.66
CA PHE A 45 -65.60 -20.74 5.94
C PHE A 45 -67.13 -20.55 5.77
N LEU A 46 -67.55 -19.71 4.81
CA LEU A 46 -68.96 -19.50 4.49
C LEU A 46 -69.62 -20.76 3.92
N LYS A 47 -68.89 -21.53 3.11
CA LYS A 47 -69.36 -22.79 2.51
C LYS A 47 -69.48 -23.93 3.52
N TYR A 48 -68.65 -23.95 4.56
CA TYR A 48 -68.76 -24.92 5.66
C TYR A 48 -70.10 -24.79 6.42
N HIS A 49 -70.72 -23.61 6.37
CA HIS A 49 -71.99 -23.34 7.05
C HIS A 49 -73.25 -23.61 6.20
N THR A 50 -73.10 -23.92 4.91
CA THR A 50 -74.23 -24.14 3.98
C THR A 50 -73.98 -25.38 3.10
N LEU A 51 -74.47 -26.53 3.56
CA LEU A 51 -74.43 -27.79 2.80
C LEU A 51 -75.59 -27.83 1.80
N ASP A 52 -75.32 -27.54 0.53
CA ASP A 52 -76.19 -28.00 -0.56
C ASP A 52 -75.42 -28.36 -1.84
N PHE A 53 -75.78 -29.49 -2.44
CA PHE A 53 -74.95 -30.28 -3.37
C PHE A 53 -74.88 -29.70 -4.81
N LYS A 54 -75.54 -28.57 -5.07
CA LYS A 54 -75.66 -27.96 -6.42
C LYS A 54 -74.41 -27.20 -6.88
N ASN A 55 -73.45 -26.95 -5.99
CA ASN A 55 -72.25 -26.13 -6.26
C ASN A 55 -70.96 -26.94 -6.49
N PHE A 56 -71.05 -28.22 -6.86
CA PHE A 56 -69.88 -29.09 -7.00
C PHE A 56 -68.87 -28.62 -8.08
N HIS A 57 -69.35 -28.06 -9.20
CA HIS A 57 -68.47 -27.48 -10.23
C HIS A 57 -67.73 -26.22 -9.75
N ILE A 58 -68.38 -25.39 -8.93
CA ILE A 58 -67.76 -24.21 -8.31
C ILE A 58 -66.75 -24.65 -7.24
N ALA A 59 -67.07 -25.70 -6.47
CA ALA A 59 -66.16 -26.31 -5.50
C ALA A 59 -64.89 -26.93 -6.12
N TYR A 60 -65.01 -27.48 -7.33
CA TYR A 60 -63.88 -28.07 -8.05
C TYR A 60 -62.92 -26.99 -8.58
N ALA A 61 -63.45 -25.87 -9.09
CA ALA A 61 -62.65 -24.71 -9.50
C ALA A 61 -61.95 -24.02 -8.30
N ASP A 62 -62.61 -23.94 -7.15
CA ASP A 62 -62.05 -23.36 -5.92
C ASP A 62 -60.84 -24.16 -5.39
N LYS A 63 -60.88 -25.51 -5.46
CA LYS A 63 -59.83 -26.39 -4.92
C LYS A 63 -58.50 -26.23 -5.65
N TYR A 64 -58.52 -26.15 -6.97
CA TYR A 64 -57.29 -25.97 -7.76
C TYR A 64 -56.77 -24.54 -7.73
N SER A 65 -57.66 -23.55 -7.65
CA SER A 65 -57.28 -22.13 -7.50
C SER A 65 -56.41 -21.91 -6.25
N TRP A 66 -56.79 -22.51 -5.12
CA TRP A 66 -56.01 -22.42 -3.88
C TRP A 66 -54.64 -23.11 -3.98
N LEU A 67 -54.58 -24.29 -4.59
CA LEU A 67 -53.32 -25.01 -4.82
C LEU A 67 -52.36 -24.24 -5.73
N ILE A 68 -52.88 -23.64 -6.80
CA ILE A 68 -52.08 -22.82 -7.73
C ILE A 68 -51.53 -21.58 -7.01
N SER A 69 -52.32 -20.93 -6.16
CA SER A 69 -51.88 -19.77 -5.36
C SER A 69 -50.73 -20.12 -4.40
N ILE A 70 -50.80 -21.28 -3.74
CA ILE A 70 -49.73 -21.77 -2.85
C ILE A 70 -48.44 -22.05 -3.63
N ILE A 71 -48.55 -22.70 -4.79
CA ILE A 71 -47.39 -23.03 -5.63
C ILE A 71 -46.69 -21.75 -6.10
N LEU A 72 -47.46 -20.75 -6.57
CA LEU A 72 -46.92 -19.46 -6.99
C LEU A 72 -46.23 -18.72 -5.85
N PHE A 73 -46.79 -18.78 -4.63
CA PHE A 73 -46.18 -18.19 -3.44
C PHE A 73 -44.83 -18.83 -3.11
N ILE A 74 -44.73 -20.16 -3.18
CA ILE A 74 -43.47 -20.89 -2.92
C ILE A 74 -42.41 -20.52 -3.96
N ILE A 75 -42.78 -20.44 -5.25
CA ILE A 75 -41.87 -20.05 -6.32
C ILE A 75 -41.34 -18.62 -6.10
N ALA A 76 -42.23 -17.68 -5.76
CA ALA A 76 -41.84 -16.30 -5.46
C ALA A 76 -40.91 -16.22 -4.23
N PHE A 77 -41.17 -17.01 -3.19
CA PHE A 77 -40.35 -17.07 -1.99
C PHE A 77 -38.94 -17.63 -2.27
N LEU A 78 -38.83 -18.71 -3.04
CA LEU A 78 -37.54 -19.30 -3.43
C LEU A 78 -36.72 -18.33 -4.27
N PHE A 79 -37.36 -17.62 -5.21
CA PHE A 79 -36.70 -16.60 -6.02
C PHE A 79 -36.17 -15.45 -5.14
N PHE A 80 -36.98 -14.96 -4.19
CA PHE A 80 -36.58 -13.92 -3.25
C PHE A 80 -35.42 -14.37 -2.34
N PHE A 81 -35.46 -15.61 -1.85
CA PHE A 81 -34.41 -16.17 -1.00
C PHE A 81 -33.09 -16.34 -1.75
N TRP A 82 -33.13 -16.90 -2.97
CA TRP A 82 -31.94 -17.01 -3.84
C TRP A 82 -31.34 -15.64 -4.13
N PHE A 83 -32.18 -14.65 -4.47
CA PHE A 83 -31.77 -13.28 -4.75
C PHE A 83 -31.15 -12.58 -3.52
N TYR A 84 -31.73 -12.76 -2.32
CA TYR A 84 -31.20 -12.22 -1.07
C TYR A 84 -29.80 -12.78 -0.75
N VAL A 85 -29.60 -14.08 -0.96
CA VAL A 85 -28.30 -14.75 -0.74
C VAL A 85 -27.25 -14.23 -1.72
N SER A 86 -27.57 -14.12 -3.01
CA SER A 86 -26.67 -13.55 -4.03
C SER A 86 -26.22 -12.13 -3.68
N HIS A 87 -27.12 -11.28 -3.17
CA HIS A 87 -26.77 -9.92 -2.75
C HIS A 87 -25.86 -9.85 -1.52
N LYS A 88 -26.06 -10.76 -0.54
CA LYS A 88 -25.20 -10.83 0.64
C LYS A 88 -23.76 -11.22 0.25
N ILE A 89 -23.62 -12.08 -0.75
CA ILE A 89 -22.32 -12.51 -1.30
C ILE A 89 -21.65 -11.36 -2.06
N ASP A 90 -22.38 -10.59 -2.87
CA ASP A 90 -21.82 -9.44 -3.61
C ASP A 90 -21.41 -8.27 -2.70
N ASN A 91 -22.07 -8.11 -1.55
CA ASN A 91 -21.71 -7.11 -0.53
C ASN A 91 -20.65 -7.59 0.47
N MET A 92 -20.18 -8.84 0.38
CA MET A 92 -18.95 -9.23 1.07
C MET A 92 -17.78 -8.59 0.32
N ASP A 93 -17.31 -7.45 0.86
CA ASP A 93 -16.16 -6.71 0.37
C ASP A 93 -15.02 -7.64 -0.06
N SER A 94 -14.67 -7.64 -1.35
CA SER A 94 -13.49 -8.34 -1.83
C SER A 94 -12.23 -7.86 -1.07
N PRO A 95 -11.24 -8.73 -0.78
CA PRO A 95 -10.04 -8.37 -0.03
C PRO A 95 -9.30 -7.15 -0.59
N LYS A 96 -9.39 -6.94 -1.92
CA LYS A 96 -8.77 -5.82 -2.64
C LYS A 96 -9.39 -4.46 -2.30
N THR A 97 -10.68 -4.41 -2.00
CA THR A 97 -11.41 -3.17 -1.65
C THR A 97 -11.10 -2.72 -0.23
N LYS A 98 -10.91 -3.65 0.71
CA LYS A 98 -10.45 -3.37 2.09
C LYS A 98 -9.03 -2.80 2.11
N GLN A 99 -8.13 -3.34 1.30
CA GLN A 99 -6.74 -2.87 1.20
C GLN A 99 -6.63 -1.47 0.56
N GLN A 100 -7.46 -1.16 -0.45
CA GLN A 100 -7.54 0.20 -1.01
C GLN A 100 -8.19 1.21 -0.05
N LYS A 101 -9.20 0.81 0.72
CA LYS A 101 -9.81 1.66 1.77
C LYS A 101 -8.82 1.90 2.92
N SER A 102 -8.06 0.89 3.35
CA SER A 102 -7.02 1.05 4.39
C SER A 102 -5.88 1.94 3.91
N ASN A 103 -5.41 1.79 2.66
CA ASN A 103 -4.35 2.63 2.11
C ASN A 103 -4.83 4.09 1.92
N LYS A 104 -6.08 4.32 1.49
CA LYS A 104 -6.65 5.67 1.44
C LYS A 104 -6.88 6.26 2.83
N ALA A 105 -7.25 5.45 3.82
CA ALA A 105 -7.39 5.88 5.20
C ALA A 105 -6.03 6.24 5.81
N SER A 106 -5.00 5.41 5.60
CA SER A 106 -3.63 5.68 6.05
C SER A 106 -3.02 6.89 5.34
N ASP A 107 -3.29 7.09 4.04
CA ASP A 107 -2.84 8.28 3.31
C ASP A 107 -3.55 9.56 3.77
N LYS A 108 -4.83 9.45 4.15
CA LYS A 108 -5.61 10.57 4.69
C LYS A 108 -5.18 10.90 6.13
N GLU A 109 -4.90 9.89 6.96
CA GLU A 109 -4.26 10.03 8.27
C GLU A 109 -2.85 10.61 8.15
N PHE A 110 -2.06 10.17 7.19
CA PHE A 110 -0.70 10.67 6.96
C PHE A 110 -0.71 12.12 6.46
N LYS A 111 -1.66 12.49 5.58
CA LYS A 111 -1.87 13.89 5.16
C LYS A 111 -2.37 14.76 6.31
N THR A 112 -3.25 14.25 7.17
CA THR A 112 -3.72 14.98 8.36
C THR A 112 -2.66 15.08 9.44
N LEU A 113 -1.78 14.08 9.59
CA LEU A 113 -0.57 14.14 10.43
C LEU A 113 0.45 15.11 9.85
N GLN A 114 0.67 15.13 8.53
CA GLN A 114 1.52 16.14 7.89
C GLN A 114 0.94 17.53 8.07
N LEU A 115 -0.36 17.75 7.87
CA LEU A 115 -1.01 19.04 8.11
C LEU A 115 -1.02 19.42 9.59
N LYS A 116 -1.17 18.46 10.51
CA LYS A 116 -1.03 18.70 11.96
C LYS A 116 0.42 19.01 12.32
N MET A 117 1.42 18.36 11.75
CA MET A 117 2.84 18.67 11.92
C MET A 117 3.22 20.01 11.29
N LEU A 118 2.59 20.38 10.17
CA LEU A 118 2.74 21.67 9.49
C LEU A 118 2.02 22.80 10.23
N ALA A 119 0.89 22.53 10.89
CA ALA A 119 0.21 23.47 11.79
C ALA A 119 0.93 23.57 13.15
N LEU A 120 1.55 22.48 13.59
CA LEU A 120 2.52 22.45 14.68
C LEU A 120 3.88 23.02 14.24
N ASN A 121 4.07 23.52 13.02
CA ASN A 121 5.35 24.08 12.56
C ASN A 121 5.75 25.37 13.30
N ASN A 122 4.83 25.96 14.07
CA ASN A 122 5.22 26.96 15.08
C ASN A 122 5.80 26.34 16.37
N LYS A 123 5.92 25.00 16.48
CA LYS A 123 6.42 24.30 17.68
C LYS A 123 7.14 22.94 17.48
N TYR A 124 7.00 22.21 16.37
CA TYR A 124 7.52 20.82 16.19
C TYR A 124 7.96 20.44 14.75
N GLY A 125 8.34 21.41 13.91
CA GLY A 125 9.19 21.13 12.74
C GLY A 125 10.66 21.03 13.16
N ILE A 126 11.54 20.40 12.36
CA ILE A 126 12.98 20.56 12.62
C ILE A 126 13.29 22.04 12.38
N LEU A 127 13.60 22.77 13.44
CA LEU A 127 14.01 24.15 13.30
C LEU A 127 15.32 24.17 12.52
N LYS A 128 15.45 25.07 11.54
CA LYS A 128 16.65 25.14 10.68
C LYS A 128 17.94 25.27 11.51
N THR A 129 17.87 25.94 12.65
CA THR A 129 18.99 26.09 13.61
C THR A 129 19.44 24.77 14.23
N ASN A 130 18.57 23.77 14.32
CA ASN A 130 18.88 22.47 14.91
C ASN A 130 19.46 21.48 13.88
N LEU A 131 19.45 21.83 12.58
CA LEU A 131 20.02 20.98 11.52
C LEU A 131 21.53 20.81 11.63
N THR A 132 22.21 21.72 12.35
CA THR A 132 23.65 21.63 12.61
C THR A 132 23.98 20.71 13.80
N GLN A 133 22.97 20.21 14.50
CA GLN A 133 23.14 19.31 15.65
C GLN A 133 22.92 17.85 15.24
N HIS A 134 23.71 16.95 15.83
CA HIS A 134 23.50 15.52 15.67
C HIS A 134 22.23 15.06 16.40
N THR A 135 21.45 14.19 15.75
CA THR A 135 20.23 13.61 16.32
C THR A 135 20.40 12.10 16.47
N LEU A 136 20.14 11.59 17.68
CA LEU A 136 20.09 10.16 17.96
C LEU A 136 18.63 9.67 17.94
N LEU A 137 18.32 8.73 17.05
CA LEU A 137 16.99 8.11 16.96
C LEU A 137 17.02 6.68 17.52
N VAL A 138 16.50 6.50 18.73
CA VAL A 138 16.46 5.20 19.43
C VAL A 138 15.07 4.58 19.34
N GLY A 139 15.00 3.25 19.26
CA GLY A 139 13.77 2.48 19.24
C GLY A 139 14.01 1.03 18.89
N THR A 140 13.02 0.16 19.10
CA THR A 140 13.08 -1.27 18.75
C THR A 140 12.68 -1.50 17.29
N THR A 141 12.84 -2.73 16.77
CA THR A 141 12.29 -3.09 15.45
C THR A 141 10.77 -2.97 15.48
N GLY A 142 10.18 -2.36 14.45
CA GLY A 142 8.74 -2.10 14.40
C GLY A 142 8.29 -0.81 15.10
N SER A 143 9.14 -0.14 15.88
CA SER A 143 8.79 1.11 16.59
C SER A 143 8.68 2.34 15.68
N GLY A 144 8.81 2.17 14.36
CA GLY A 144 8.70 3.27 13.39
C GLY A 144 9.99 4.03 13.06
N LYS A 145 11.17 3.61 13.54
CA LYS A 145 12.45 4.31 13.25
C LYS A 145 12.67 4.63 11.77
N THR A 146 12.50 3.64 10.89
CA THR A 146 12.68 3.82 9.44
C THR A 146 11.67 4.81 8.85
N THR A 147 10.43 4.80 9.35
CA THR A 147 9.38 5.75 8.94
C THR A 147 9.75 7.17 9.37
N THR A 148 10.20 7.35 10.61
CA THR A 148 10.67 8.64 11.12
C THR A 148 11.87 9.14 10.34
N LEU A 149 12.87 8.28 10.09
CA LEU A 149 14.03 8.63 9.28
C LEU A 149 13.62 9.10 7.88
N MET A 150 12.67 8.41 7.24
CA MET A 150 12.21 8.83 5.91
C MET A 150 11.44 10.15 5.92
N PHE A 151 10.69 10.42 6.98
CA PHE A 151 10.11 11.74 7.19
C PHE A 151 11.19 12.83 7.29
N LEU A 152 12.26 12.60 8.07
CA LEU A 152 13.38 13.55 8.18
C LEU A 152 14.06 13.79 6.84
N VAL A 153 14.40 12.73 6.09
CA VAL A 153 14.99 12.83 4.75
C VAL A 153 14.09 13.64 3.81
N LYS A 154 12.76 13.44 3.88
CA LYS A 154 11.80 14.24 3.11
C LYS A 154 11.86 15.73 3.45
N GLN A 155 11.91 16.08 4.73
CA GLN A 155 12.04 17.47 5.15
C GLN A 155 13.37 18.09 4.67
N LEU A 156 14.49 17.37 4.86
CA LEU A 156 15.82 17.79 4.44
C LEU A 156 15.89 18.08 2.94
N ASN A 157 15.42 17.14 2.11
CA ASN A 157 15.50 17.28 0.66
C ASN A 157 14.49 18.29 0.10
N GLN A 158 13.23 18.24 0.56
CA GLN A 158 12.15 19.02 -0.07
C GLN A 158 12.05 20.45 0.46
N ILE A 159 12.23 20.66 1.77
CA ILE A 159 12.08 21.96 2.43
C ILE A 159 13.43 22.65 2.53
N PHE A 160 14.43 21.98 3.10
CA PHE A 160 15.73 22.60 3.36
C PHE A 160 16.71 22.52 2.19
N LYS A 161 16.34 21.81 1.12
CA LYS A 161 17.15 21.61 -0.10
C LYS A 161 18.56 21.09 0.21
N GLN A 162 18.67 20.23 1.22
CA GLN A 162 19.93 19.61 1.63
C GLN A 162 20.15 18.31 0.87
N THR A 163 21.42 18.00 0.62
CA THR A 163 21.82 16.67 0.14
C THR A 163 21.87 15.71 1.32
N THR A 164 21.18 14.58 1.20
CA THR A 164 21.14 13.58 2.27
C THR A 164 21.88 12.32 1.83
N ILE A 165 22.84 11.88 2.65
CA ILE A 165 23.55 10.61 2.50
C ILE A 165 22.95 9.62 3.51
N ILE A 166 22.52 8.46 3.03
CA ILE A 166 21.96 7.39 3.87
C ILE A 166 22.92 6.21 3.81
N ILE A 167 23.38 5.76 4.98
CA ILE A 167 24.20 4.56 5.12
C ILE A 167 23.34 3.54 5.86
N ASP A 168 23.00 2.44 5.18
CA ASP A 168 22.24 1.34 5.76
C ASP A 168 23.13 0.12 5.96
N GLY A 169 23.49 -0.14 7.23
CA GLY A 169 24.26 -1.32 7.60
C GLY A 169 23.45 -2.61 7.63
N LYS A 170 22.11 -2.55 7.56
CA LYS A 170 21.23 -3.73 7.59
C LYS A 170 21.01 -4.33 6.20
N GLY A 171 21.12 -3.52 5.14
CA GLY A 171 20.80 -3.94 3.77
C GLY A 171 19.29 -4.13 3.54
N ASP A 172 18.47 -3.23 4.06
CA ASP A 172 17.01 -3.31 3.96
C ASP A 172 16.52 -2.85 2.57
N VAL A 173 16.16 -3.80 1.71
CA VAL A 173 15.63 -3.52 0.36
C VAL A 173 14.37 -2.63 0.40
N ASP A 174 13.58 -2.68 1.47
CA ASP A 174 12.42 -1.80 1.64
C ASP A 174 12.82 -0.34 1.80
N LEU A 175 13.98 -0.06 2.41
CA LEU A 175 14.50 1.31 2.53
C LEU A 175 14.82 1.88 1.15
N ILE A 176 15.47 1.11 0.29
CA ILE A 176 15.79 1.52 -1.08
C ILE A 176 14.53 1.83 -1.88
N ASN A 177 13.52 0.96 -1.78
CA ASN A 177 12.24 1.19 -2.43
C ASN A 177 11.54 2.47 -1.92
N LYS A 178 11.65 2.77 -0.63
CA LYS A 178 11.12 4.01 -0.04
C LYS A 178 11.88 5.24 -0.54
N VAL A 179 13.22 5.16 -0.61
CA VAL A 179 14.07 6.24 -1.15
C VAL A 179 13.73 6.49 -2.61
N LYS A 180 13.69 5.47 -3.47
CA LYS A 180 13.33 5.60 -4.89
C LYS A 180 11.93 6.17 -5.10
N LYS A 181 10.97 5.82 -4.24
CA LYS A 181 9.61 6.40 -4.29
C LYS A 181 9.60 7.90 -3.96
N GLN A 182 10.50 8.34 -3.08
CA GLN A 182 10.61 9.74 -2.70
C GLN A 182 11.46 10.55 -3.68
N ASP A 183 12.51 9.94 -4.21
CA ASP A 183 13.43 10.49 -5.19
C ASP A 183 13.84 9.39 -6.19
N PRO A 184 13.17 9.33 -7.37
CA PRO A 184 13.48 8.35 -8.40
C PRO A 184 14.89 8.47 -8.98
N ASN A 185 15.54 9.63 -8.80
CA ASN A 185 16.88 9.91 -9.31
C ASN A 185 17.97 9.71 -8.25
N ALA A 186 17.62 9.19 -7.06
CA ALA A 186 18.58 8.94 -6.00
C ALA A 186 19.71 8.01 -6.48
N PHE A 187 20.95 8.42 -6.25
CA PHE A 187 22.11 7.56 -6.46
C PHE A 187 22.12 6.47 -5.38
N ILE A 188 22.07 5.21 -5.81
CA ILE A 188 21.99 4.06 -4.92
C ILE A 188 23.15 3.13 -5.26
N TRP A 189 24.00 2.89 -4.27
CA TRP A 189 25.09 1.95 -4.33
C TRP A 189 24.87 0.86 -3.28
N GLU A 190 24.99 -0.39 -3.71
CA GLU A 190 24.79 -1.58 -2.89
C GLU A 190 25.93 -2.56 -3.17
N ILE A 191 26.30 -3.34 -2.16
CA ILE A 191 27.27 -4.44 -2.35
C ILE A 191 26.64 -5.47 -3.28
N GLY A 192 27.29 -5.73 -4.43
CA GLY A 192 26.77 -6.63 -5.47
C GLY A 192 25.68 -6.02 -6.36
N GLY A 193 25.38 -4.73 -6.20
CA GLY A 193 24.47 -4.00 -7.09
C GLY A 193 25.09 -3.67 -8.45
N SER A 194 24.29 -3.08 -9.34
CA SER A 194 24.73 -2.68 -10.70
C SER A 194 25.40 -1.32 -10.78
N THR A 195 25.24 -0.48 -9.76
CA THR A 195 25.86 0.84 -9.70
C THR A 195 27.32 0.70 -9.30
N GLU A 196 28.22 1.26 -10.11
CA GLU A 196 29.64 1.29 -9.78
C GLU A 196 29.98 2.44 -8.82
N TYR A 197 30.87 2.16 -7.87
CA TYR A 197 31.49 3.16 -7.01
C TYR A 197 33.00 2.93 -7.01
N ASN A 198 33.75 3.96 -7.39
CA ASN A 198 35.21 3.92 -7.32
C ASN A 198 35.68 4.64 -6.03
N PRO A 199 36.13 3.91 -5.00
CA PRO A 199 36.61 4.52 -3.76
C PRO A 199 37.87 5.38 -3.95
N PHE A 200 38.60 5.18 -5.06
CA PHE A 200 39.81 5.91 -5.45
C PHE A 200 39.54 7.11 -6.38
N ALA A 201 38.27 7.47 -6.62
CA ALA A 201 37.92 8.53 -7.59
C ALA A 201 38.38 9.94 -7.19
N THR A 202 38.58 10.20 -5.89
CA THR A 202 39.08 11.50 -5.42
C THR A 202 40.54 11.70 -5.87
N LYS A 203 40.92 12.94 -6.17
CA LYS A 203 42.30 13.32 -6.52
C LYS A 203 43.04 13.98 -5.36
N ASP A 204 42.56 13.76 -4.15
CA ASP A 204 43.15 14.26 -2.91
C ASP A 204 43.95 13.14 -2.23
N SER A 205 45.27 13.30 -2.19
CA SER A 205 46.18 12.32 -1.61
C SER A 205 45.97 12.13 -0.12
N VAL A 206 45.58 13.18 0.62
CA VAL A 206 45.31 13.11 2.06
C VAL A 206 44.07 12.27 2.29
N VAL A 207 42.97 12.57 1.59
CA VAL A 207 41.71 11.82 1.71
C VAL A 207 41.89 10.35 1.30
N LEU A 208 42.66 10.08 0.23
CA LEU A 208 42.97 8.71 -0.16
C LEU A 208 43.81 7.98 0.88
N SER A 209 44.84 8.65 1.42
CA SER A 209 45.70 8.07 2.45
C SER A 209 44.90 7.71 3.70
N ASP A 210 44.02 8.60 4.17
CA ASP A 210 43.18 8.36 5.34
C ASP A 210 42.20 7.20 5.10
N LYS A 211 41.56 7.17 3.93
CA LYS A 211 40.68 6.07 3.54
C LYS A 211 41.40 4.73 3.53
N ILE A 212 42.56 4.65 2.88
CA ILE A 212 43.32 3.39 2.81
C ILE A 212 43.83 2.99 4.20
N MET A 213 44.38 3.93 4.96
CA MET A 213 44.88 3.65 6.31
C MET A 213 43.77 3.16 7.25
N SER A 214 42.52 3.59 7.06
CA SER A 214 41.37 3.12 7.84
C SER A 214 41.01 1.63 7.63
N LEU A 215 41.56 0.98 6.60
CA LEU A 215 41.39 -0.45 6.34
C LEU A 215 42.33 -1.33 7.18
N PHE A 216 43.31 -0.73 7.86
CA PHE A 216 44.35 -1.44 8.57
C PHE A 216 44.35 -1.07 10.05
N ASP A 217 44.47 -2.08 10.89
CA ASP A 217 44.74 -1.90 12.31
C ASP A 217 46.25 -1.99 12.55
N PHE A 218 46.77 -1.04 13.34
CA PHE A 218 48.16 -1.01 13.74
C PHE A 218 48.24 -1.16 15.25
N SER A 219 49.06 -2.10 15.72
CA SER A 219 49.34 -2.26 17.15
C SER A 219 50.14 -1.08 17.72
N GLU A 220 50.99 -0.45 16.91
CA GLU A 220 51.85 0.65 17.32
C GLU A 220 51.64 1.91 16.46
N PRO A 221 51.47 3.09 17.10
CA PRO A 221 51.33 4.37 16.39
C PRO A 221 52.50 4.70 15.46
N PHE A 222 53.73 4.34 15.84
CA PHE A 222 54.93 4.64 15.05
C PHE A 222 54.87 4.03 13.64
N TYR A 223 54.51 2.75 13.53
CA TYR A 223 54.39 2.09 12.22
C TYR A 223 53.21 2.61 11.40
N ARG A 224 52.09 2.93 12.06
CA ARG A 224 50.94 3.57 11.41
C ARG A 224 51.34 4.89 10.75
N ASP A 225 52.04 5.75 11.49
CA ASP A 225 52.40 7.08 11.03
C ASP A 225 53.45 7.01 9.91
N LYS A 226 54.42 6.09 10.01
CA LYS A 226 55.39 5.83 8.94
C LYS A 226 54.72 5.32 7.66
N ALA A 227 53.80 4.36 7.78
CA ALA A 227 53.04 3.83 6.65
C ALA A 227 52.17 4.92 6.00
N LYS A 228 51.46 5.71 6.81
CA LYS A 228 50.66 6.84 6.33
C LYS A 228 51.49 7.86 5.58
N HIS A 229 52.65 8.24 6.12
CA HIS A 229 53.54 9.21 5.50
C HIS A 229 54.07 8.73 4.14
N TYR A 230 54.51 7.47 4.07
CA TYR A 230 54.91 6.86 2.80
C TYR A 230 53.77 6.85 1.78
N LEU A 231 52.58 6.39 2.20
CA LEU A 231 51.40 6.32 1.34
C LEU A 231 50.99 7.70 0.81
N LEU A 232 51.06 8.73 1.66
CA LEU A 232 50.77 10.11 1.26
C LEU A 232 51.70 10.59 0.15
N ILE A 233 53.01 10.36 0.30
CA ILE A 233 54.02 10.71 -0.73
C ILE A 233 53.75 9.95 -2.01
N LEU A 234 53.50 8.64 -1.92
CA LEU A 234 53.21 7.80 -3.07
C LEU A 234 51.99 8.33 -3.85
N LEU A 235 50.87 8.56 -3.15
CA LEU A 235 49.64 9.04 -3.77
C LEU A 235 49.81 10.42 -4.40
N ASP A 236 50.51 11.34 -3.74
CA ASP A 236 50.82 12.66 -4.29
C ASP A 236 51.63 12.57 -5.59
N VAL A 237 52.64 11.70 -5.63
CA VAL A 237 53.42 11.44 -6.86
C VAL A 237 52.54 10.87 -7.96
N LEU A 238 51.71 9.87 -7.66
CA LEU A 238 50.81 9.25 -8.65
C LEU A 238 49.83 10.28 -9.24
N ILE A 239 49.23 11.12 -8.39
CA ILE A 239 48.31 12.19 -8.80
C ILE A 239 49.04 13.20 -9.69
N LYS A 240 50.21 13.70 -9.28
CA LYS A 240 51.01 14.67 -10.05
C LYS A 240 51.45 14.12 -11.41
N LYS A 241 51.77 12.82 -11.48
CA LYS A 241 52.14 12.12 -12.70
C LYS A 241 50.93 11.66 -13.54
N LYS A 242 49.70 11.93 -13.08
CA LYS A 242 48.44 11.52 -13.72
C LYS A 242 48.36 10.00 -13.95
N ILE A 243 48.99 9.23 -13.06
CA ILE A 243 48.92 7.77 -13.09
C ILE A 243 47.59 7.36 -12.44
N PRO A 244 46.76 6.52 -13.11
CA PRO A 244 45.52 6.04 -12.53
C PRO A 244 45.74 5.29 -11.22
N ILE A 245 45.10 5.75 -10.15
CA ILE A 245 45.13 5.08 -8.85
C ILE A 245 44.08 3.98 -8.86
N THR A 246 44.55 2.74 -8.83
CA THR A 246 43.74 1.53 -8.74
C THR A 246 44.39 0.60 -7.72
N LEU A 247 43.64 -0.38 -7.22
CA LEU A 247 44.20 -1.41 -6.34
C LEU A 247 45.41 -2.11 -6.99
N LYS A 248 45.33 -2.38 -8.30
CA LYS A 248 46.41 -2.99 -9.08
C LYS A 248 47.65 -2.10 -9.12
N THR A 249 47.48 -0.80 -9.37
CA THR A 249 48.59 0.17 -9.37
C THR A 249 49.29 0.20 -8.02
N LEU A 250 48.52 0.25 -6.92
CA LEU A 250 49.06 0.28 -5.56
C LEU A 250 49.82 -1.02 -5.22
N GLN A 251 49.27 -2.17 -5.60
CA GLN A 251 49.91 -3.48 -5.36
C GLN A 251 51.23 -3.65 -6.14
N ILE A 252 51.28 -3.19 -7.39
CA ILE A 252 52.51 -3.25 -8.19
C ILE A 252 53.61 -2.42 -7.53
N ILE A 253 53.28 -1.21 -7.07
CA ILE A 253 54.26 -0.29 -6.50
C ILE A 253 54.71 -0.76 -5.11
N SER A 254 53.83 -1.33 -4.28
CA SER A 254 54.23 -1.92 -3.00
C SER A 254 55.16 -3.12 -3.19
N ASN A 255 54.96 -3.92 -4.24
CA ASN A 255 55.78 -5.09 -4.54
C ASN A 255 57.14 -4.73 -5.18
N LEU A 256 57.30 -3.50 -5.66
CA LEU A 256 58.56 -3.00 -6.23
C LEU A 256 59.59 -2.61 -5.15
N GLY A 257 59.28 -2.78 -3.86
CA GLY A 257 60.28 -2.74 -2.79
C GLY A 257 61.00 -1.40 -2.65
N ILE A 258 60.24 -0.31 -2.56
CA ILE A 258 60.70 0.94 -1.92
C ILE A 258 60.11 1.00 -0.52
#